data_AF-A0A2V1AKB1-F1
#
_entry.id   AF-A0A2V1AKB1-F1
#
_cell.length_a   1.000
_cell.length_b   1.000
_cell.length_c   1.000
_cell.angle_alpha   90.00
_cell.angle_beta   90.00
_cell.angle_gamma   90.00
#
_symmetry.space_group_name_H-M   'P 1'
#
loop_
_entity.id
_entity.type
_entity.pdbx_description
1 polymer ?
#
loop_
_entity_poly.entity_id
_entity_poly.type
_entity_poly.pdbx_seq_one_letter_code
_entity_poly.pdbx_strand_id
1 'polypeptide(L)'
;MNVSTSALGVRRRKPRSQNIDDEENASLLKLGPEFQLTQITNSGEQEQLIALNLSEARLLIRAALKERKSKQEARQFEEDDEENEREDEIANIELAGPNSNEVTHKTLNYLSTFSRFKNSFSTETVEKLLNDFNSQATEPLHPFELAQLGNLECEDAEEAKSLIPSLANKVSDVQLKTLLTELRKYQTLS
;
A
#
# COMPACT_ATOMS: atom_id res chain seq x y z
N MET A 1 12.52 -16.62 25.95
CA MET A 1 12.44 -16.20 24.53
C MET A 1 11.04 -15.69 24.29
N ASN A 2 10.90 -14.51 23.69
CA ASN A 2 9.59 -14.04 23.25
C ASN A 2 9.16 -14.88 22.04
N VAL A 3 7.88 -15.21 21.97
CA VAL A 3 7.31 -15.93 20.83
C VAL A 3 7.08 -14.93 19.70
N SER A 4 7.68 -15.17 18.54
CA SER A 4 7.45 -14.36 17.34
C SER A 4 6.06 -14.61 16.76
N THR A 5 5.52 -13.62 16.05
CA THR A 5 4.25 -13.73 15.34
C THR A 5 4.34 -14.76 14.21
N SER A 6 3.31 -15.59 14.07
CA SER A 6 3.16 -16.57 12.98
C SER A 6 2.16 -16.09 11.93
N ALA A 7 2.36 -16.49 10.68
CA ALA A 7 1.43 -16.24 9.58
C ALA A 7 0.67 -17.52 9.15
N LEU A 8 -0.49 -17.34 8.54
CA LEU A 8 -1.34 -18.42 8.01
C LEU A 8 -0.95 -18.77 6.57
N GLY A 9 -1.20 -20.01 6.15
CA GLY A 9 -0.94 -20.45 4.77
C GLY A 9 0.53 -20.73 4.44
N VAL A 10 1.46 -20.48 5.37
CA VAL A 10 2.89 -20.65 5.16
C VAL A 10 3.28 -22.13 5.15
N ARG A 11 4.05 -22.52 4.14
CA ARG A 11 4.55 -23.89 4.01
C ARG A 11 5.50 -24.22 5.17
N ARG A 12 5.36 -25.43 5.72
CA ARG A 12 6.35 -25.97 6.66
C ARG A 12 7.72 -26.10 5.99
N ARG A 13 8.71 -25.38 6.51
CA ARG A 13 10.11 -25.51 6.11
C ARG A 13 10.60 -26.94 6.36
N LYS A 14 11.12 -27.58 5.32
CA LYS A 14 11.78 -28.89 5.37
C LYS A 14 13.28 -28.72 5.04
N PRO A 15 14.16 -29.64 5.46
CA PRO A 15 15.61 -29.52 5.23
C PRO A 15 15.98 -29.31 3.76
N ARG A 16 15.21 -29.90 2.84
CA ARG A 16 15.44 -29.82 1.39
C ARG A 16 14.85 -28.56 0.73
N SER A 17 14.06 -27.77 1.45
CA SER A 17 13.40 -26.57 0.91
C SER A 17 14.04 -25.26 1.35
N GLN A 18 15.19 -25.29 2.03
CA GLN A 18 15.86 -24.05 2.50
C GLN A 18 16.24 -23.13 1.34
N ASN A 19 16.78 -23.67 0.25
CA ASN A 19 17.30 -22.86 -0.87
C ASN A 19 16.22 -22.24 -1.78
N ILE A 20 14.95 -22.62 -1.62
CA ILE A 20 13.85 -22.10 -2.47
C ILE A 20 13.45 -20.69 -2.03
N ASP A 21 13.68 -20.35 -0.75
CA ASP A 21 13.32 -19.06 -0.18
C ASP A 21 14.36 -17.96 -0.49
N ASP A 22 15.47 -18.29 -1.16
CA ASP A 22 16.58 -17.36 -1.43
C ASP A 22 16.47 -16.64 -2.80
N GLU A 23 15.48 -16.97 -3.64
CA GLU A 23 15.26 -16.37 -4.97
C GLU A 23 14.20 -15.24 -5.00
N GLU A 24 14.08 -14.47 -3.92
CA GLU A 24 13.14 -13.35 -3.85
C GLU A 24 13.54 -12.21 -4.80
N ASN A 25 12.63 -11.81 -5.69
CA ASN A 25 12.81 -10.66 -6.57
C ASN A 25 11.46 -10.00 -6.90
N ALA A 26 11.20 -8.86 -6.25
CA ALA A 26 9.96 -8.10 -6.41
C ALA A 26 9.75 -7.59 -7.84
N SER A 27 10.83 -7.24 -8.57
CA SER A 27 10.74 -6.77 -9.96
C SER A 27 10.18 -7.82 -10.92
N LEU A 28 10.32 -9.10 -10.56
CA LEU A 28 9.81 -10.25 -11.32
C LEU A 28 8.57 -10.88 -10.68
N LEU A 29 7.95 -10.22 -9.70
CA LEU A 29 6.83 -10.74 -8.91
C LEU A 29 7.14 -12.07 -8.19
N LYS A 30 8.42 -12.37 -7.97
CA LYS A 30 8.87 -13.49 -7.14
C LYS A 30 8.96 -13.02 -5.70
N LEU A 31 7.81 -12.77 -5.09
CA LEU A 31 7.73 -12.39 -3.69
C LEU A 31 7.92 -13.62 -2.79
N GLY A 32 8.33 -13.39 -1.54
CA GLY A 32 8.47 -14.45 -0.55
C GLY A 32 7.16 -15.21 -0.30
N PRO A 33 7.21 -16.39 0.34
CA PRO A 33 6.04 -17.25 0.55
C PRO A 33 4.92 -16.58 1.37
N GLU A 34 5.26 -15.58 2.19
CA GLU A 34 4.30 -14.78 2.97
C GLU A 34 3.50 -13.79 2.11
N PHE A 35 3.99 -13.46 0.91
CA PHE A 35 3.41 -12.45 0.03
C PHE A 35 2.98 -13.04 -1.31
N GLN A 36 2.53 -14.30 -1.31
CA GLN A 36 1.91 -14.93 -2.47
C GLN A 36 0.62 -14.21 -2.86
N LEU A 37 0.25 -14.29 -4.14
CA LEU A 37 -0.96 -13.65 -4.67
C LEU A 37 -2.24 -14.12 -3.98
N THR A 38 -2.32 -15.40 -3.63
CA THR A 38 -3.44 -16.00 -2.89
C THR A 38 -3.07 -16.14 -1.43
N GLN A 39 -3.78 -15.43 -0.57
CA GLN A 39 -3.61 -15.39 0.88
C GLN A 39 -4.77 -16.11 1.58
N ILE A 40 -4.54 -16.51 2.83
CA ILE A 40 -5.57 -17.13 3.67
C ILE A 40 -5.84 -16.21 4.86
N THR A 41 -7.08 -15.79 5.00
CA THR A 41 -7.52 -14.92 6.08
C THR A 41 -7.66 -15.69 7.40
N ASN A 42 -7.85 -14.96 8.50
CA ASN A 42 -8.11 -15.58 9.81
C ASN A 42 -9.42 -16.39 9.86
N SER A 43 -10.38 -16.13 8.96
CA SER A 43 -11.59 -16.95 8.79
C SER A 43 -11.35 -18.24 8.00
N GLY A 44 -10.14 -18.41 7.42
CA GLY A 44 -9.80 -19.54 6.56
C GLY A 44 -10.24 -19.38 5.11
N GLU A 45 -10.74 -18.20 4.74
CA GLU A 45 -11.14 -17.88 3.37
C GLU A 45 -9.93 -17.48 2.53
N GLN A 46 -10.01 -17.72 1.22
CA GLN A 46 -8.98 -17.29 0.28
C GLN A 46 -9.25 -15.86 -0.18
N GLU A 47 -8.24 -15.01 -0.08
CA GLU A 47 -8.29 -13.62 -0.52
C GLU A 47 -7.06 -13.29 -1.35
N GLN A 48 -7.16 -12.28 -2.21
CA GLN A 48 -6.01 -11.80 -2.96
C GLN A 48 -5.07 -10.99 -2.04
N LEU A 49 -3.77 -11.01 -2.33
CA LEU A 49 -2.77 -10.20 -1.63
C LEU A 49 -3.18 -8.72 -1.65
N ILE A 50 -3.19 -8.10 -0.48
CA ILE A 50 -3.38 -6.67 -0.33
C ILE A 50 -2.02 -5.98 -0.48
N ALA A 51 -1.88 -5.12 -1.48
CA ALA A 51 -0.74 -4.24 -1.65
C ALA A 51 -1.25 -2.80 -1.68
N LEU A 52 -0.69 -1.96 -0.82
CA LEU A 52 -1.12 -0.57 -0.66
C LEU A 52 -0.12 0.36 -1.32
N ASN A 53 -0.61 1.37 -2.02
CA ASN A 53 0.21 2.53 -2.35
C ASN A 53 0.45 3.40 -1.09
N LEU A 54 1.40 4.34 -1.15
CA LEU A 54 1.78 5.17 0.00
C LEU A 54 0.62 6.01 0.51
N SER A 55 -0.23 6.51 -0.40
CA SER A 55 -1.40 7.31 -0.08
C SER A 55 -2.46 6.50 0.68
N GLU A 56 -2.79 5.30 0.20
CA GLU A 56 -3.70 4.35 0.86
C GLU A 56 -3.16 3.93 2.22
N ALA A 57 -1.87 3.55 2.28
CA ALA A 57 -1.22 3.15 3.53
C ALA A 57 -1.25 4.29 4.56
N ARG A 58 -1.02 5.54 4.13
CA ARG A 58 -1.11 6.72 5.00
C ARG A 58 -2.52 6.86 5.58
N LEU A 59 -3.54 6.85 4.74
CA LEU A 59 -4.93 7.01 5.18
C LEU A 59 -5.36 5.88 6.13
N LEU A 60 -5.03 4.63 5.79
CA LEU A 60 -5.39 3.45 6.59
C LEU A 60 -4.72 3.47 7.97
N ILE A 61 -3.41 3.78 8.04
CA ILE A 61 -2.71 3.85 9.32
C ILE A 61 -3.28 4.98 10.18
N ARG A 62 -3.52 6.16 9.59
CA ARG A 62 -4.12 7.29 10.33
C ARG A 62 -5.53 6.96 10.83
N ALA A 63 -6.37 6.36 9.99
CA ALA A 63 -7.71 5.95 10.37
C ALA A 63 -7.69 4.95 11.53
N ALA A 64 -6.83 3.93 11.46
CA ALA A 64 -6.69 2.93 12.52
C ALA A 64 -6.14 3.53 13.83
N LEU A 65 -5.23 4.51 13.77
CA LEU A 65 -4.72 5.21 14.95
C LEU A 65 -5.77 6.16 15.54
N LYS A 66 -6.52 6.88 14.71
CA LYS A 66 -7.61 7.76 15.16
C LYS A 66 -8.71 6.95 15.84
N GLU A 67 -9.10 5.81 15.27
CA GLU A 67 -10.07 4.90 15.89
C GLU A 67 -9.54 4.29 17.20
N ARG A 68 -8.23 4.00 17.28
CA ARG A 68 -7.61 3.54 18.52
C ARG A 68 -7.63 4.62 19.59
N LYS A 69 -7.29 5.86 19.24
CA LYS A 69 -7.33 7.03 20.12
C LYS A 69 -8.77 7.27 20.59
N SER A 70 -9.75 7.29 19.69
CA SER A 70 -11.16 7.45 20.06
C SER A 70 -11.68 6.33 20.94
N LYS A 71 -11.30 5.06 20.73
CA LYS A 71 -11.65 3.96 21.65
C LYS A 71 -10.99 4.08 23.02
N GLN A 72 -9.82 4.71 23.09
CA GLN A 72 -9.12 5.00 24.34
C GLN A 72 -9.74 6.19 25.07
N GLU A 73 -10.19 7.21 24.32
CA GLU A 73 -10.83 8.44 24.78
C GLU A 73 -12.34 8.30 25.02
N ALA A 74 -13.02 7.32 24.45
CA ALA A 74 -14.41 6.97 24.77
C ALA A 74 -14.61 6.46 26.21
N ARG A 75 -13.54 6.44 27.02
CA ARG A 75 -13.57 6.32 28.49
C ARG A 75 -13.63 7.69 29.22
N GLN A 76 -13.47 8.80 28.51
CA GLN A 76 -13.52 10.19 28.97
C GLN A 76 -14.01 11.12 27.83
N PHE A 77 -15.34 11.21 27.70
CA PHE A 77 -16.13 12.18 26.94
C PHE A 77 -15.90 12.33 25.42
N GLU A 78 -17.03 12.37 24.71
CA GLU A 78 -17.17 12.68 23.27
C GLU A 78 -17.09 14.19 23.05
N GLU A 79 -16.37 14.62 22.02
CA GLU A 79 -16.69 15.71 21.06
C GLU A 79 -15.40 16.14 20.32
N ASP A 80 -15.31 15.87 19.01
CA ASP A 80 -15.62 16.84 17.95
C ASP A 80 -15.10 16.37 16.57
N ASP A 81 -15.95 16.57 15.56
CA ASP A 81 -15.76 16.29 14.15
C ASP A 81 -15.07 17.47 13.41
N GLU A 82 -14.66 17.19 12.16
CA GLU A 82 -14.21 18.12 11.08
C GLU A 82 -12.74 18.57 11.13
N GLU A 83 -11.84 18.01 10.30
CA GLU A 83 -11.59 18.23 8.86
C GLU A 83 -10.38 19.16 8.61
N ASN A 84 -9.39 18.63 7.89
CA ASN A 84 -8.24 19.32 7.31
C ASN A 84 -7.25 20.01 8.28
N GLU A 85 -6.80 19.30 9.32
CA GLU A 85 -5.57 19.68 10.00
C GLU A 85 -4.37 19.39 9.09
N ARG A 86 -3.51 20.40 8.90
CA ARG A 86 -2.23 20.21 8.20
C ARG A 86 -1.46 19.09 8.89
N GLU A 87 -0.98 18.15 8.08
CA GLU A 87 -0.32 16.94 8.55
C GLU A 87 1.14 17.21 8.96
N ASP A 88 1.32 18.05 9.97
CA ASP A 88 2.63 18.41 10.48
C ASP A 88 3.17 17.28 11.38
N GLU A 89 4.50 17.12 11.45
CA GLU A 89 5.16 16.01 12.17
C GLU A 89 4.71 15.87 13.63
N ILE A 90 4.36 16.98 14.28
CA ILE A 90 3.85 17.02 15.66
C ILE A 90 2.51 16.29 15.77
N ALA A 91 1.59 16.48 14.81
CA ALA A 91 0.30 15.79 14.79
C ALA A 91 0.46 14.28 14.55
N ASN A 92 1.45 13.87 13.75
CA ASN A 92 1.76 12.45 13.53
C ASN A 92 2.31 11.78 14.79
N ILE A 93 3.16 12.48 15.55
CA ILE A 93 3.71 11.99 16.82
C ILE A 93 2.58 11.81 17.85
N GLU A 94 1.70 12.82 17.97
CA GLU A 94 0.58 12.76 18.90
C GLU A 94 -0.41 11.63 18.53
N LEU A 95 -0.73 11.49 17.24
CA LEU A 95 -1.65 10.46 16.75
C LEU A 95 -1.12 9.03 16.98
N ALA A 96 0.19 8.82 16.84
CA ALA A 96 0.81 7.53 17.12
C ALA A 96 0.82 7.22 18.63
N GLY A 97 0.87 8.25 19.47
CA GLY A 97 0.83 8.16 20.92
C GLY A 97 2.22 7.93 21.56
N PRO A 98 2.35 8.16 22.88
CA PRO A 98 3.64 8.22 23.58
C PRO A 98 4.38 6.88 23.68
N ASN A 99 3.69 5.76 23.45
CA ASN A 99 4.26 4.41 23.46
C ASN A 99 4.51 3.86 22.05
N SER A 100 4.33 4.68 21.01
CA SER A 100 4.55 4.20 19.64
C SER A 100 6.03 4.01 19.34
N ASN A 101 6.29 3.04 18.47
CA ASN A 101 7.63 2.67 18.07
C ASN A 101 8.23 3.79 17.20
N GLU A 102 9.52 4.07 17.34
CA GLU A 102 10.27 5.01 16.48
C GLU A 102 10.07 4.70 14.99
N VAL A 103 9.96 3.41 14.65
CA VAL A 103 9.65 2.97 13.28
C VAL A 103 8.31 3.54 12.81
N THR A 104 7.27 3.49 13.64
CA THR A 104 5.94 4.02 13.30
C THR A 104 5.99 5.52 13.02
N HIS A 105 6.70 6.29 13.83
CA HIS A 105 6.87 7.73 13.59
C HIS A 105 7.58 8.02 12.27
N LYS A 106 8.70 7.33 12.01
CA LYS A 106 9.43 7.47 10.74
C LYS A 106 8.57 7.07 9.54
N THR A 107 7.78 6.01 9.66
CA THR A 107 6.85 5.58 8.61
C THR A 107 5.77 6.63 8.37
N LEU A 108 5.13 7.18 9.41
CA LEU A 108 4.11 8.22 9.23
C LEU A 108 4.67 9.49 8.59
N ASN A 109 5.87 9.91 8.97
CA ASN A 109 6.53 11.07 8.36
C ASN A 109 6.86 10.78 6.89
N TYR A 110 7.45 9.62 6.60
CA TYR A 110 7.71 9.20 5.21
C TYR A 110 6.42 9.20 4.39
N LEU A 111 5.35 8.60 4.91
CA LEU A 111 4.06 8.55 4.22
C LEU A 111 3.47 9.95 4.02
N SER A 112 3.54 10.84 5.02
CA SER A 112 3.06 12.24 4.90
C SER A 112 3.80 13.00 3.79
N THR A 113 5.13 12.82 3.72
CA THR A 113 5.99 13.51 2.74
C THR A 113 5.84 12.95 1.33
N PHE A 114 5.82 11.62 1.17
CA PHE A 114 5.89 10.96 -0.13
C PHE A 114 4.55 10.44 -0.66
N SER A 115 3.44 10.63 0.07
CA SER A 115 2.10 10.36 -0.46
C SER A 115 1.79 11.30 -1.63
N ARG A 116 1.55 10.71 -2.80
CA ARG A 116 1.20 11.45 -4.02
C ARG A 116 -0.21 12.04 -3.98
N PHE A 117 -1.13 11.33 -3.34
CA PHE A 117 -2.52 11.70 -3.15
C PHE A 117 -2.79 11.91 -1.66
N LYS A 118 -3.02 13.16 -1.24
CA LYS A 118 -3.29 13.50 0.17
C LYS A 118 -4.76 13.42 0.55
N ASN A 119 -5.66 13.68 -0.39
CA ASN A 119 -7.10 13.72 -0.12
C ASN A 119 -7.70 12.31 -0.18
N SER A 120 -8.68 12.03 0.69
CA SER A 120 -9.40 10.75 0.69
C SER A 120 -10.11 10.51 -0.65
N PHE A 121 -10.82 11.53 -1.14
CA PHE A 121 -11.51 11.48 -2.43
C PHE A 121 -10.57 11.19 -3.62
N SER A 122 -9.39 11.82 -3.67
CA SER A 122 -8.45 11.58 -4.75
C SER A 122 -7.87 10.16 -4.68
N THR A 123 -7.59 9.66 -3.48
CA THR A 123 -7.08 8.30 -3.26
C THR A 123 -8.11 7.24 -3.70
N GLU A 124 -9.38 7.39 -3.31
CA GLU A 124 -10.47 6.48 -3.72
C GLU A 124 -10.69 6.50 -5.25
N THR A 125 -10.59 7.69 -5.86
CA THR A 125 -10.74 7.83 -7.31
C THR A 125 -9.58 7.16 -8.05
N VAL A 126 -8.35 7.30 -7.55
CA VAL A 126 -7.16 6.63 -8.09
C VAL A 126 -7.26 5.12 -7.96
N GLU A 127 -7.74 4.61 -6.81
CA GLU A 127 -7.96 3.18 -6.61
C GLU A 127 -8.94 2.61 -7.65
N LYS A 128 -10.07 3.28 -7.87
CA LYS A 128 -11.04 2.89 -8.92
C LYS A 128 -10.41 2.89 -10.30
N LEU A 129 -9.64 3.93 -10.62
CA LEU A 129 -8.99 4.08 -11.91
C LEU A 129 -7.92 3.00 -12.17
N LEU A 130 -7.16 2.61 -11.13
CA LEU A 130 -6.21 1.49 -11.20
C LEU A 130 -6.93 0.13 -11.38
N ASN A 131 -8.06 -0.07 -10.71
CA ASN A 131 -8.88 -1.28 -10.86
C ASN A 131 -9.55 -1.38 -12.24
N ASP A 132 -10.04 -0.26 -12.78
CA ASP A 132 -10.58 -0.19 -14.13
C ASP A 132 -9.49 -0.46 -15.17
N PHE A 133 -8.28 0.04 -14.94
CA PHE A 133 -7.13 -0.24 -15.79
C PHE A 133 -6.69 -1.69 -15.76
N ASN A 134 -6.71 -2.33 -14.59
CA ASN A 134 -6.48 -3.76 -14.45
C ASN A 134 -7.43 -4.58 -15.36
N SER A 135 -8.69 -4.15 -15.47
CA SER A 135 -9.68 -4.80 -16.34
C SER A 135 -9.42 -4.60 -17.85
N GLN A 136 -8.64 -3.59 -18.23
CA GLN A 136 -8.27 -3.29 -19.62
C GLN A 136 -6.93 -3.91 -20.05
N ALA A 137 -6.16 -4.43 -19.10
CA ALA A 137 -4.91 -5.10 -19.35
C ALA A 137 -5.12 -6.44 -20.06
N THR A 138 -4.11 -6.90 -20.81
CA THR A 138 -4.19 -8.21 -21.49
C THR A 138 -4.15 -9.37 -20.50
N GLU A 139 -3.48 -9.16 -19.37
CA GLU A 139 -3.39 -10.08 -18.24
C GLU A 139 -3.69 -9.32 -16.96
N PRO A 140 -4.29 -9.98 -15.94
CA PRO A 140 -4.55 -9.34 -14.66
C PRO A 140 -3.24 -8.87 -14.03
N LEU A 141 -3.23 -7.60 -13.65
CA LEU A 141 -2.12 -6.98 -12.95
C LEU A 141 -2.04 -7.51 -11.51
N HIS A 142 -0.81 -7.73 -11.07
CA HIS A 142 -0.54 -8.12 -9.71
C HIS A 142 -0.76 -6.91 -8.78
N PRO A 143 -1.30 -7.07 -7.55
CA PRO A 143 -1.51 -5.97 -6.62
C PRO A 143 -0.26 -5.11 -6.39
N PHE A 144 0.92 -5.74 -6.35
CA PHE A 144 2.20 -5.05 -6.27
C PHE A 144 2.42 -4.05 -7.44
N GLU A 145 2.05 -4.41 -8.67
CA GLU A 145 2.20 -3.53 -9.83
C GLU A 145 1.27 -2.32 -9.72
N LEU A 146 0.03 -2.54 -9.27
CA LEU A 146 -0.95 -1.46 -9.03
C LEU A 146 -0.45 -0.49 -7.96
N ALA A 147 0.08 -1.03 -6.84
CA ALA A 147 0.67 -0.22 -5.78
C ALA A 147 1.89 0.59 -6.28
N GLN A 148 2.75 0.00 -7.11
CA GLN A 148 3.89 0.71 -7.70
C GLN A 148 3.45 1.83 -8.66
N LEU A 149 2.42 1.61 -9.50
CA LEU A 149 1.85 2.63 -10.37
C LEU A 149 1.20 3.79 -9.59
N GLY A 150 0.64 3.52 -8.41
CA GLY A 150 0.15 4.55 -7.49
C GLY A 150 1.27 5.37 -6.86
N ASN A 151 2.42 4.73 -6.56
CA ASN A 151 3.55 5.36 -5.87
C ASN A 151 4.47 6.16 -6.79
N LEU A 152 4.84 5.57 -7.92
CA LEU A 152 5.85 6.12 -8.82
C LEU A 152 5.19 7.09 -9.79
N GLU A 153 5.67 8.34 -9.79
CA GLU A 153 5.27 9.33 -10.77
C GLU A 153 6.06 9.13 -12.07
N CYS A 154 5.63 8.19 -12.91
CA CYS A 154 6.22 7.98 -14.22
C CYS A 154 5.65 8.98 -15.25
N GLU A 155 6.50 9.50 -16.12
CA GLU A 155 6.13 10.42 -17.20
C GLU A 155 5.67 9.71 -18.47
N ASP A 156 6.37 8.65 -18.84
CA ASP A 156 6.11 7.89 -20.05
C ASP A 156 6.00 6.39 -19.77
N ALA A 157 5.39 5.66 -20.70
CA ALA A 157 5.23 4.21 -20.62
C ALA A 157 6.59 3.47 -20.57
N GLU A 158 7.62 4.01 -21.23
CA GLU A 158 8.98 3.45 -21.19
C GLU A 158 9.58 3.53 -19.78
N GLU A 159 9.44 4.67 -19.10
CA GLU A 159 9.89 4.84 -17.71
C GLU A 159 9.15 3.88 -16.78
N ALA A 160 7.83 3.81 -16.89
CA ALA A 160 7.01 2.93 -16.07
C ALA A 160 7.38 1.44 -16.26
N LYS A 161 7.63 1.01 -17.50
CA LYS A 161 8.07 -0.37 -17.80
C LYS A 161 9.53 -0.63 -17.39
N SER A 162 10.38 0.40 -17.36
CA SER A 162 11.75 0.28 -16.88
C SER A 162 11.79 0.11 -15.35
N LEU A 163 10.99 0.91 -14.63
CA LEU A 163 10.90 0.86 -13.17
C LEU A 163 10.10 -0.36 -12.66
N ILE A 164 9.08 -0.78 -13.42
CA ILE A 164 8.21 -1.92 -13.11
C ILE A 164 8.28 -2.93 -14.27
N PRO A 165 9.38 -3.72 -14.36
CA PRO A 165 9.63 -4.58 -15.52
C PRO A 165 8.60 -5.69 -15.70
N SER A 166 7.86 -6.07 -14.66
CA SER A 166 6.77 -7.04 -14.76
C SER A 166 5.58 -6.56 -15.62
N LEU A 167 5.45 -5.26 -15.87
CA LEU A 167 4.42 -4.68 -16.75
C LEU A 167 4.71 -4.82 -18.25
N ALA A 168 5.95 -5.14 -18.63
CA ALA A 168 6.43 -5.00 -20.01
C ALA A 168 5.53 -5.66 -21.07
N ASN A 169 5.01 -6.85 -20.76
CA ASN A 169 4.19 -7.66 -21.66
C ASN A 169 2.69 -7.64 -21.34
N LYS A 170 2.26 -6.98 -20.26
CA LYS A 170 0.86 -7.04 -19.79
C LYS A 170 -0.02 -5.89 -20.31
N VAL A 171 0.60 -4.75 -20.62
CA VAL A 171 -0.13 -3.53 -21.01
C VAL A 171 0.56 -2.86 -22.20
N SER A 172 -0.25 -2.30 -23.11
CA SER A 172 0.24 -1.48 -24.21
C SER A 172 0.72 -0.09 -23.74
N ASP A 173 1.68 0.49 -24.46
CA ASP A 173 2.23 1.80 -24.12
C ASP A 173 1.18 2.92 -24.19
N VAL A 174 0.22 2.80 -25.11
CA VAL A 174 -0.87 3.78 -25.28
C VAL A 174 -1.81 3.77 -24.08
N GLN A 175 -2.22 2.59 -23.62
CA GLN A 175 -3.07 2.46 -22.43
C GLN A 175 -2.34 2.95 -21.18
N LEU A 176 -1.07 2.56 -21.01
CA LEU A 176 -0.27 2.96 -19.85
C LEU A 176 -0.06 4.48 -19.81
N LYS A 177 0.25 5.11 -20.95
CA LYS A 177 0.39 6.57 -21.03
C LYS A 177 -0.91 7.30 -20.71
N THR A 178 -2.04 6.75 -21.14
CA THR A 178 -3.38 7.31 -20.83
C THR A 178 -3.63 7.27 -19.32
N LEU A 179 -3.38 6.12 -18.68
CA LEU A 179 -3.47 5.96 -17.23
C LEU A 179 -2.59 6.97 -16.48
N LEU A 180 -1.30 7.06 -16.83
CA LEU A 180 -0.35 7.96 -16.16
C LEU A 180 -0.78 9.43 -16.27
N THR A 181 -1.36 9.81 -17.41
CA THR A 181 -1.90 11.15 -17.63
C THR A 181 -3.12 11.42 -16.74
N GLU A 182 -4.01 10.45 -16.58
CA GLU A 182 -5.17 10.58 -15.68
C GLU A 182 -4.74 10.65 -14.21
N LEU A 183 -3.79 9.81 -13.76
CA LEU A 183 -3.28 9.81 -12.39
C LEU A 183 -2.71 11.17 -11.98
N ARG A 184 -2.02 11.86 -12.90
CA ARG A 184 -1.47 13.21 -12.66
C ARG A 184 -2.53 14.26 -12.33
N LYS A 185 -3.76 14.11 -12.82
CA LYS A 185 -4.85 15.08 -12.54
C LYS A 185 -5.29 15.06 -11.08
N TYR A 186 -5.13 13.93 -10.41
CA TYR A 186 -5.54 13.72 -9.02
C TYR A 186 -4.41 13.97 -8.01
N GLN A 187 -3.20 14.25 -8.50
CA GLN A 187 -2.06 14.58 -7.68
C GLN A 187 -2.32 15.87 -6.90
N THR A 188 -2.21 15.78 -5.58
CA THR A 188 -2.39 16.95 -4.72
C THR A 188 -1.14 17.81 -4.81
N LEU A 189 -1.29 19.04 -5.32
CA LEU A 189 -0.23 20.06 -5.29
C LEU A 189 0.14 20.30 -3.82
N SER A 190 1.41 20.07 -3.48
CA SER A 190 1.93 20.28 -2.13
C SER A 190 2.19 21.73 -1.82
#